data_AF-A0A961PA08-F1
#
_entry.id   AF-A0A961PA08-F1
#
_cell.length_a   1.000
_cell.length_b   1.000
_cell.length_c   1.000
_cell.angle_alpha   90.00
_cell.angle_beta   90.00
_cell.angle_gamma   90.00
#
_symmetry.space_group_name_H-M   'P 1'
#
loop_
_entity.id
_entity.type
_entity.pdbx_description
1 polymer ?
#
loop_
_entity_poly.entity_id
_entity_poly.type
_entity_poly.pdbx_seq_one_letter_code
_entity_poly.pdbx_strand_id
1 'polypeptide(L)'
;AAKVLKRDPATVGRRVSRLEEALGAALFVRTPAGYGLTEAGGRLTDHAERVEQAVAQGAEALRGAPGQLTGQVRIGAPDGAAVFLLPRVCAAIRAEH
;
A
#
# COMPACT_ATOMS: atom_id res chain seq x y z
N ALA A 1 4.95 9.51 -11.57
CA ALA A 1 4.74 8.04 -11.56
C ALA A 1 5.83 7.25 -12.30
N ALA A 2 6.10 7.48 -13.60
CA ALA A 2 7.06 6.67 -14.37
C ALA A 2 8.52 6.65 -13.84
N LYS A 3 8.99 7.75 -13.23
CA LYS A 3 10.33 7.80 -12.60
C LYS A 3 10.46 6.98 -11.31
N VAL A 4 9.35 6.63 -10.65
CA VAL A 4 9.36 5.90 -9.37
C VAL A 4 9.33 4.38 -9.59
N LEU A 5 8.78 3.92 -10.72
CA LEU A 5 8.52 2.49 -10.97
C LEU A 5 9.59 1.76 -11.81
N LYS A 6 10.67 2.42 -12.26
CA LYS A 6 11.71 1.84 -13.16
C LYS A 6 11.12 0.98 -14.30
N ARG A 7 9.93 1.32 -14.79
CA ARG A 7 9.18 0.59 -15.82
C ARG A 7 8.74 1.54 -16.91
N ASP A 8 8.86 1.07 -18.14
CA ASP A 8 8.53 1.82 -19.36
C ASP A 8 7.07 2.34 -19.31
N PRO A 9 6.83 3.64 -19.54
CA PRO A 9 5.49 4.23 -19.51
C PRO A 9 4.48 3.48 -20.39
N ALA A 10 4.94 2.91 -21.50
CA ALA A 10 4.09 2.14 -22.41
C ALA A 10 3.57 0.83 -21.77
N THR A 11 4.39 0.19 -20.93
CA THR A 11 4.00 -1.05 -20.25
C THR A 11 3.02 -0.80 -19.11
N VAL A 12 3.22 0.30 -18.37
CA VAL A 12 2.30 0.71 -17.31
C VAL A 12 0.96 1.12 -17.91
N GLY A 13 0.96 1.92 -18.98
CA GLY A 13 -0.25 2.30 -19.72
C GLY A 13 -1.05 1.09 -20.19
N ARG A 14 -0.41 0.10 -20.84
CA ARG A 14 -1.10 -1.13 -21.29
C ARG A 14 -1.74 -1.93 -20.14
N ARG A 15 -1.08 -2.01 -18.98
CA ARG A 15 -1.64 -2.71 -17.82
C ARG A 15 -2.82 -1.97 -17.22
N VAL A 16 -2.74 -0.64 -17.17
CA VAL A 16 -3.84 0.22 -16.72
C VAL A 16 -5.02 0.11 -17.68
N SER A 17 -4.82 0.20 -18.99
CA SER A 17 -5.92 0.09 -19.97
C SER A 17 -6.62 -1.27 -19.89
N ARG A 18 -5.89 -2.38 -19.72
CA ARG A 18 -6.50 -3.70 -19.50
C ARG A 18 -7.31 -3.77 -18.21
N LEU A 19 -6.86 -3.08 -17.16
CA LEU A 19 -7.59 -3.01 -15.90
C LEU A 19 -8.86 -2.17 -16.05
N GLU A 20 -8.79 -1.04 -16.76
CA GLU A 20 -9.93 -0.19 -17.09
C GLU A 20 -10.97 -0.96 -17.93
N GLU A 21 -10.52 -1.72 -18.93
CA GLU A 21 -11.37 -2.62 -19.73
C GLU A 21 -12.06 -3.68 -18.88
N ALA A 22 -11.30 -4.36 -17.99
CA ALA A 22 -11.85 -5.40 -17.12
C ALA A 22 -12.85 -4.86 -16.09
N LEU A 23 -12.66 -3.62 -15.64
CA LEU A 23 -13.55 -2.95 -14.68
C LEU A 23 -14.68 -2.16 -15.35
N GLY A 24 -14.63 -1.98 -16.68
CA GLY A 24 -15.59 -1.17 -17.44
C GLY A 24 -15.56 0.32 -17.07
N ALA A 25 -14.47 0.82 -16.49
CA ALA A 25 -14.36 2.18 -15.99
C ALA A 25 -12.96 2.75 -16.25
N ALA A 26 -12.91 3.98 -16.78
CA ALA A 26 -11.65 4.73 -16.86
C ALA A 26 -11.20 5.12 -15.45
N LEU A 27 -9.96 4.84 -15.11
CA LEU A 27 -9.33 5.13 -13.82
C LEU A 27 -8.47 6.39 -13.90
N PHE A 28 -7.96 6.72 -15.09
CA PHE A 28 -7.14 7.90 -15.31
C PHE A 28 -7.68 8.78 -16.44
N VAL A 29 -7.49 10.09 -16.30
CA VAL A 29 -7.76 11.07 -17.36
C VAL A 29 -6.49 11.84 -17.68
N ARG A 30 -6.33 12.19 -18.96
CA ARG A 30 -5.27 13.11 -19.39
C ARG A 30 -5.80 14.54 -19.31
N THR A 31 -5.29 15.29 -18.35
CA THR A 31 -5.52 16.74 -18.23
C THR A 31 -4.37 17.51 -18.88
N PRO A 32 -4.54 18.80 -19.20
CA PRO A 32 -3.45 19.67 -19.66
C PRO A 32 -2.29 19.76 -18.66
N ALA A 33 -2.56 19.55 -17.36
CA ALA A 33 -1.57 19.55 -16.28
C ALA A 33 -0.88 18.19 -16.08
N GLY A 34 -1.31 17.12 -16.77
CA GLY A 34 -0.77 15.78 -16.64
C GLY A 34 -1.85 14.70 -16.47
N TYR A 35 -1.49 13.58 -15.86
CA TYR A 35 -2.43 12.49 -15.57
C TYR A 35 -3.12 12.71 -14.22
N GLY A 36 -4.45 12.71 -14.23
CA GLY A 36 -5.28 12.75 -13.02
C GLY A 36 -6.06 11.45 -12.85
N LEU A 37 -6.49 11.16 -11.62
CA LEU A 37 -7.42 10.07 -11.33
C LEU A 37 -8.85 10.49 -11.70
N THR A 38 -9.65 9.56 -12.20
CA THR A 38 -11.12 9.71 -12.24
C THR A 38 -11.71 9.49 -10.85
N GLU A 39 -12.99 9.78 -10.68
CA GLU A 39 -13.74 9.39 -9.48
C GLU A 39 -13.67 7.86 -9.23
N ALA A 40 -13.80 7.07 -10.30
CA ALA A 40 -13.64 5.61 -10.22
C ALA A 40 -12.22 5.20 -9.82
N GLY A 41 -11.20 5.87 -10.35
CA GLY A 41 -9.80 5.68 -9.98
C GLY A 41 -9.53 5.99 -8.50
N GLY A 42 -10.11 7.09 -7.99
CA GLY A 42 -10.05 7.44 -6.57
C GLY A 42 -10.67 6.35 -5.70
N ARG A 43 -11.89 5.92 -6.01
CA ARG A 43 -12.58 4.85 -5.27
C ARG A 43 -11.79 3.53 -5.28
N LEU A 44 -11.19 3.18 -6.41
CA LEU A 44 -10.39 1.95 -6.54
C LEU A 44 -9.10 2.02 -5.71
N THR A 45 -8.52 3.21 -5.54
CA THR A 45 -7.25 3.40 -4.82
C THR A 45 -7.33 2.84 -3.39
N ASP A 46 -8.37 3.21 -2.63
CA ASP A 46 -8.56 2.73 -1.27
C ASP A 46 -8.72 1.20 -1.19
N HIS A 47 -9.33 0.59 -2.21
CA HIS A 47 -9.47 -0.86 -2.29
C HIS A 47 -8.15 -1.52 -2.68
N ALA A 48 -7.41 -0.94 -3.62
CA ALA A 48 -6.12 -1.43 -4.07
C ALA A 48 -5.08 -1.43 -2.94
N GLU A 49 -5.02 -0.36 -2.14
CA GLU A 49 -4.14 -0.28 -0.97
C GLU A 49 -4.45 -1.37 0.07
N ARG A 50 -5.73 -1.62 0.34
CA ARG A 50 -6.15 -2.69 1.25
C ARG A 50 -5.78 -4.08 0.72
N VAL A 51 -5.95 -4.32 -0.57
CA VAL A 51 -5.55 -5.58 -1.21
C VAL A 51 -4.03 -5.77 -1.14
N GLU A 52 -3.25 -4.73 -1.42
CA GLU A 52 -1.79 -4.76 -1.30
C GLU A 52 -1.36 -5.11 0.13
N GLN A 53 -1.96 -4.46 1.13
CA GLN A 53 -1.69 -4.75 2.53
C GLN A 53 -2.05 -6.20 2.89
N ALA A 54 -3.20 -6.70 2.46
CA ALA A 54 -3.62 -8.07 2.74
C ALA A 54 -2.68 -9.10 2.09
N VAL A 55 -2.24 -8.87 0.85
CA VAL A 55 -1.26 -9.73 0.17
C VAL A 55 0.09 -9.71 0.90
N ALA A 56 0.55 -8.54 1.33
CA ALA A 56 1.78 -8.43 2.12
C ALA A 56 1.68 -9.18 3.45
N GLN A 57 0.57 -9.01 4.18
CA GLN A 57 0.32 -9.72 5.44
C GLN A 57 0.27 -11.25 5.24
N GLY A 58 -0.41 -11.72 4.18
CA GLY A 58 -0.45 -13.14 3.85
C GLY A 58 0.94 -13.71 3.52
N ALA A 59 1.77 -12.96 2.80
CA ALA A 59 3.14 -13.37 2.50
C ALA A 59 4.00 -13.45 3.77
N GLU A 60 3.85 -12.51 4.71
CA GLU A 60 4.55 -12.54 5.99
C GLU A 60 4.08 -13.71 6.88
N ALA A 61 2.78 -13.99 6.92
CA ALA A 61 2.23 -15.11 7.68
C ALA A 61 2.79 -16.48 7.22
N LEU A 62 3.10 -16.62 5.93
CA LEU A 62 3.71 -17.83 5.37
C LEU A 62 5.23 -17.91 5.62
N ARG A 63 5.90 -16.79 5.91
CA ARG A 63 7.34 -16.75 6.23
C ARG A 63 7.63 -16.92 7.72
N GLY A 64 6.67 -16.63 8.59
CA GLY A 64 6.81 -16.80 10.03
C GLY A 64 6.95 -18.27 10.41
N ALA A 65 8.09 -18.66 11.00
CA ALA A 65 8.23 -19.95 11.65
C ALA A 65 7.23 -20.04 12.82
N PRO A 66 6.61 -21.21 13.08
CA PRO A 66 5.66 -21.35 14.19
C PRO A 66 6.34 -20.98 15.52
N GLY A 67 5.84 -19.92 16.16
CA GLY A 67 6.36 -19.41 17.44
C GLY A 67 7.12 -18.09 17.40
N GLN A 68 7.35 -17.47 16.23
CA GLN A 68 7.95 -16.13 16.14
C GLN A 68 6.97 -15.09 15.60
N LEU A 69 6.83 -13.98 16.32
CA LEU A 69 6.06 -12.81 15.89
C LEU A 69 6.84 -12.08 14.79
N THR A 70 6.44 -12.23 13.53
CA THR A 70 7.11 -11.61 12.38
C THR A 70 6.15 -10.76 11.55
N GLY A 71 6.62 -9.64 11.00
CA GLY A 71 5.89 -8.79 10.08
C GLY A 71 6.13 -7.30 10.31
N GLN A 72 5.57 -6.46 9.43
CA GLN A 72 5.63 -5.00 9.57
C GLN A 72 4.33 -4.46 10.18
N VAL A 73 4.43 -3.73 11.29
CA VAL A 73 3.30 -3.06 11.95
C VAL A 73 3.39 -1.56 11.71
N ARG A 74 2.31 -0.97 11.16
CA ARG A 74 2.13 0.49 11.09
C ARG A 74 1.28 0.94 12.27
N ILE A 75 1.80 1.89 13.05
CA ILE A 75 1.12 2.43 14.24
C ILE A 75 0.78 3.89 13.97
N GLY A 76 -0.51 4.23 13.98
CA GLY A 76 -0.96 5.62 14.04
C GLY A 76 -1.12 6.05 15.49
N ALA A 77 -0.42 7.11 15.90
CA ALA A 77 -0.52 7.64 17.26
C ALA A 77 -0.46 9.18 17.26
N PRO A 78 -1.19 9.87 18.15
CA PRO A 78 -1.01 11.29 18.41
C PRO A 78 0.41 11.60 18.90
N ASP A 79 0.94 12.79 18.61
CA ASP A 79 2.34 13.18 18.88
C ASP A 79 2.82 12.83 20.31
N GLY A 80 2.00 13.13 21.33
CA GLY A 80 2.35 12.80 22.72
C GLY A 80 2.50 11.30 22.97
N ALA A 81 1.65 10.47 22.38
CA ALA A 81 1.78 9.02 22.49
C ALA A 81 2.99 8.49 21.68
N ALA A 82 3.25 9.07 20.51
CA ALA A 82 4.39 8.69 19.68
C ALA A 82 5.75 8.95 20.37
N VAL A 83 5.86 10.05 21.12
CA VAL A 83 7.10 10.43 21.81
C VAL A 83 7.26 9.76 23.17
N PHE A 84 6.20 9.66 23.98
CA PHE A 84 6.33 9.24 25.39
C PHE A 84 5.94 7.78 25.66
N LEU A 85 5.05 7.19 24.84
CA LEU A 85 4.50 5.85 25.07
C LEU A 85 5.09 4.81 24.12
N LEU A 86 5.13 5.09 22.81
CA LEU A 86 5.61 4.12 21.82
C LEU A 86 7.03 3.62 22.08
N PRO A 87 8.03 4.44 22.47
CA PRO A 87 9.37 3.92 22.74
C PRO A 87 9.40 2.88 23.87
N ARG A 88 8.59 3.10 24.93
CA ARG A 88 8.50 2.17 26.06
C ARG A 88 7.80 0.87 25.68
N VAL A 89 6.70 0.97 24.93
CA VAL A 89 5.91 -0.18 24.46
C VAL A 89 6.72 -1.03 23.48
N CYS A 90 7.39 -0.41 22.50
CA CYS A 90 8.24 -1.12 21.55
C CYS A 90 9.44 -1.81 22.24
N ALA A 91 10.02 -1.17 23.27
CA ALA A 91 11.09 -1.78 24.05
C ALA A 91 10.61 -3.03 24.83
N ALA A 92 9.39 -2.98 25.37
CA ALA A 92 8.78 -4.13 26.06
C ALA A 92 8.48 -5.28 25.08
N ILE A 93 7.85 -4.99 23.94
CA ILE A 93 7.54 -5.99 22.91
C ILE A 93 8.81 -6.71 22.41
N ARG A 94 9.91 -5.96 22.20
CA ARG A 94 11.21 -6.53 21.81
C ARG A 94 11.91 -7.34 22.92
N ALA A 95 11.55 -7.12 24.19
CA ALA A 95 12.09 -7.92 25.28
C ALA A 95 11.38 -9.28 25.41
N GLU A 96 10.15 -9.36 24.92
CA GLU A 96 9.28 -10.55 25.03
C GLU A 96 9.32 -11.44 23.76
N HIS A 97 9.76 -10.88 22.62
CA HIS A 97 9.85 -11.54 21.31
C HIS A 97 11.14 -11.19 20.57
#